data_AF-A0A022QVI4-F1
#
_entry.id   AF-A0A022QVI4-F1
#
_cell.length_a   1.000
_cell.length_b   1.000
_cell.length_c   1.000
_cell.angle_alpha   90.00
_cell.angle_beta   90.00
_cell.angle_gamma   90.00
#
_symmetry.space_group_name_H-M   'P 1'
#
loop_
_entity.id
_entity.type
_entity.pdbx_description
1 polymer ?
#
loop_
_entity_poly.entity_id
_entity_poly.type
_entity_poly.pdbx_seq_one_letter_code
_entity_poly.pdbx_strand_id
1 'polypeptide(L)'
;MGKAPAGRYNKNRGKQPSRLRPKNSIRKSKRNDKPKDKKKDKKKDKKRNRKYFTGDNKIKINEKKNNNTKIELAPAVKKKKEEIIFVQWANVLQQRSFFVNQYESANRVRLSSLELDSLPETCMLELCQSPAQNQNTTGNLGEHVKVAFGSSWKEVLCGKYLKAGKVDTGSPALLVISASALRSLDFLRELRNLTQDCHPAKLFSKHMKVEEQVSMLENRVNIATGTPNRIKKLIDMEVLKLSRLAVIVFDMHTDVKGYSLFSLPQVRDEFWELYKAYFHQPWLEGKLRFCLYGPVPINLDETKSETGDD
;
A
#
# COMPACT_ATOMS: atom_id res chain seq x y z
N MET A 1 -42.78 71.53 40.78
CA MET A 1 -43.69 72.56 40.20
C MET A 1 -43.22 72.80 38.77
N GLY A 2 -43.96 72.65 37.68
CA GLY A 2 -45.33 72.21 37.44
C GLY A 2 -45.58 72.14 35.92
N LYS A 3 -46.39 71.14 35.54
CA LYS A 3 -47.36 71.06 34.42
C LYS A 3 -46.95 71.27 32.95
N ALA A 4 -47.32 70.25 32.17
CA ALA A 4 -47.57 70.25 30.71
C ALA A 4 -48.85 71.03 30.31
N PRO A 5 -49.10 71.19 29.00
CA PRO A 5 -50.20 70.46 28.32
C PRO A 5 -49.78 69.93 26.92
N ALA A 6 -50.19 68.76 26.39
CA ALA A 6 -51.49 68.18 26.00
C ALA A 6 -51.97 68.55 24.57
N GLY A 7 -52.19 67.51 23.74
CA GLY A 7 -52.91 67.56 22.44
C GLY A 7 -52.46 66.49 21.42
N ARG A 8 -52.72 65.19 21.63
CA ARG A 8 -53.78 64.36 20.99
C ARG A 8 -53.86 64.39 19.45
N TYR A 9 -53.53 63.26 18.81
CA TYR A 9 -54.48 62.49 17.97
C TYR A 9 -54.16 60.99 18.07
N ASN A 10 -55.20 60.17 17.97
CA ASN A 10 -55.29 58.79 18.47
C ASN A 10 -55.86 57.86 17.38
N LYS A 11 -55.69 56.54 17.59
CA LYS A 11 -56.34 55.36 16.96
C LYS A 11 -55.69 54.86 15.66
N ASN A 12 -55.38 53.57 15.47
CA ASN A 12 -55.94 52.31 15.99
C ASN A 12 -54.84 51.22 16.04
N ARG A 13 -54.67 50.47 17.14
CA ARG A 13 -55.22 49.11 17.43
C ARG A 13 -54.77 48.03 16.41
N GLY A 14 -54.15 46.90 16.78
CA GLY A 14 -53.78 46.38 18.09
C GLY A 14 -53.11 44.99 18.04
N LYS A 15 -52.37 44.70 19.11
CA LYS A 15 -52.15 43.42 19.82
C LYS A 15 -51.83 42.12 19.04
N GLN A 16 -50.59 41.63 19.23
CA GLN A 16 -50.30 40.20 19.41
C GLN A 16 -50.95 39.66 20.70
N PRO A 17 -51.18 38.33 20.86
CA PRO A 17 -50.20 37.53 21.63
C PRO A 17 -50.09 36.01 21.29
N SER A 18 -48.89 35.46 21.57
CA SER A 18 -48.51 34.16 22.16
C SER A 18 -49.31 32.84 21.98
N ARG A 19 -48.54 31.77 21.70
CA ARG A 19 -48.57 30.35 22.20
C ARG A 19 -49.90 29.58 22.30
N LEU A 20 -49.98 28.41 21.66
CA LEU A 20 -50.02 27.05 22.27
C LEU A 20 -50.30 25.94 21.22
N ARG A 21 -49.82 24.73 21.51
CA ARG A 21 -50.02 23.45 20.78
C ARG A 21 -51.50 23.03 20.67
N PRO A 22 -51.79 22.03 19.82
CA PRO A 22 -52.65 20.92 20.24
C PRO A 22 -51.92 19.57 20.22
N LYS A 23 -52.08 18.81 21.31
CA LYS A 23 -52.09 17.34 21.31
C LYS A 23 -53.47 16.91 20.82
N ASN A 24 -53.55 15.82 20.04
CA ASN A 24 -54.65 14.88 20.20
C ASN A 24 -54.20 13.45 19.92
N SER A 25 -54.39 12.65 20.97
CA SER A 25 -54.39 11.19 21.05
C SER A 25 -55.81 10.67 20.89
N ILE A 26 -55.99 9.41 20.46
CA ILE A 26 -56.92 8.35 20.95
C ILE A 26 -56.68 7.12 20.01
N ARG A 27 -56.05 6.01 20.46
CA ARG A 27 -56.58 4.78 21.13
C ARG A 27 -57.73 4.12 20.34
N LYS A 28 -57.93 2.81 20.15
CA LYS A 28 -57.43 1.45 20.55
C LYS A 28 -58.14 0.49 19.54
N SER A 29 -57.71 -0.72 19.16
CA SER A 29 -57.71 -1.98 19.94
C SER A 29 -57.18 -3.13 19.04
N LYS A 30 -56.23 -3.95 19.53
CA LYS A 30 -56.36 -5.39 19.87
C LYS A 30 -57.29 -6.24 18.97
N ARG A 31 -56.73 -7.26 18.32
CA ARG A 31 -56.95 -8.69 18.66
C ARG A 31 -55.95 -9.62 17.95
N ASN A 32 -55.47 -10.60 18.73
CA ASN A 32 -54.84 -11.84 18.28
C ASN A 32 -55.80 -12.63 17.39
N ASP A 33 -55.28 -13.50 16.53
CA ASP A 33 -55.52 -14.95 16.62
C ASP A 33 -54.72 -15.73 15.55
N LYS A 34 -53.97 -16.74 16.02
CA LYS A 34 -53.60 -17.93 15.23
C LYS A 34 -54.78 -18.90 15.29
N PRO A 35 -54.98 -19.78 14.29
CA PRO A 35 -54.46 -21.14 14.47
C PRO A 35 -53.89 -21.80 13.21
N LYS A 36 -53.22 -22.91 13.48
CA LYS A 36 -52.54 -23.87 12.59
C LYS A 36 -53.52 -24.53 11.62
N ASP A 37 -53.05 -24.91 10.43
CA ASP A 37 -53.34 -26.26 9.93
C ASP A 37 -52.30 -26.83 8.95
N LYS A 38 -52.15 -28.15 9.04
CA LYS A 38 -51.17 -29.01 8.35
C LYS A 38 -51.73 -29.46 7.00
N LYS A 39 -50.88 -29.60 5.97
CA LYS A 39 -50.79 -30.84 5.17
C LYS A 39 -49.48 -30.95 4.38
N LYS A 40 -49.01 -32.19 4.35
CA LYS A 40 -47.77 -32.71 3.75
C LYS A 40 -47.94 -32.84 2.24
N ASP A 41 -46.84 -32.70 1.49
CA ASP A 41 -46.48 -33.71 0.50
C ASP A 41 -44.96 -33.81 0.27
N LYS A 42 -44.50 -35.06 0.12
CA LYS A 42 -43.10 -35.51 0.03
C LYS A 42 -42.61 -35.44 -1.43
N LYS A 43 -41.35 -35.05 -1.67
CA LYS A 43 -40.28 -35.97 -2.17
C LYS A 43 -38.95 -35.27 -2.53
N LYS A 44 -37.87 -35.96 -2.09
CA LYS A 44 -36.55 -36.20 -2.72
C LYS A 44 -35.40 -35.16 -2.59
N ASP A 45 -34.56 -35.45 -1.59
CA ASP A 45 -33.10 -35.62 -1.62
C ASP A 45 -32.29 -35.08 -2.80
N LYS A 46 -31.28 -34.23 -2.49
CA LYS A 46 -29.86 -34.63 -2.48
C LYS A 46 -28.93 -33.48 -2.03
N LYS A 47 -28.41 -33.61 -0.81
CA LYS A 47 -27.10 -33.05 -0.40
C LYS A 47 -25.99 -33.83 -1.13
N ARG A 48 -25.03 -33.15 -1.74
CA ARG A 48 -23.68 -33.72 -1.93
C ARG A 48 -22.58 -32.69 -1.71
N ASN A 49 -21.75 -33.05 -0.72
CA ASN A 49 -20.45 -32.48 -0.38
C ASN A 49 -19.50 -32.44 -1.58
N ARG A 50 -18.76 -31.36 -1.69
CA ARG A 50 -17.64 -31.20 -2.62
C ARG A 50 -16.38 -31.79 -1.97
N LYS A 51 -16.00 -33.00 -2.39
CA LYS A 51 -14.73 -33.66 -2.03
C LYS A 51 -13.59 -33.15 -2.91
N TYR A 52 -12.42 -33.10 -2.30
CA TYR A 52 -11.09 -32.92 -2.87
C TYR A 52 -10.86 -33.81 -4.11
N PHE A 53 -10.25 -33.22 -5.13
CA PHE A 53 -9.60 -33.96 -6.22
C PHE A 53 -8.09 -33.82 -6.07
N THR A 54 -7.47 -34.87 -5.56
CA THR A 54 -6.10 -35.26 -5.87
C THR A 54 -6.13 -35.94 -7.25
N GLY A 55 -5.23 -35.53 -8.14
CA GLY A 55 -5.11 -36.09 -9.48
C GLY A 55 -3.64 -36.37 -9.79
N ASP A 56 -3.23 -37.60 -9.53
CA ASP A 56 -2.02 -38.21 -10.06
C ASP A 56 -2.09 -38.23 -11.60
N ASN A 57 -1.07 -37.72 -12.28
CA ASN A 57 -0.86 -37.99 -13.70
C ASN A 57 0.55 -38.55 -13.92
N LYS A 58 0.57 -39.87 -14.13
CA LYS A 58 1.68 -40.65 -14.67
C LYS A 58 2.01 -40.18 -16.08
N ILE A 59 3.22 -39.66 -16.30
CA ILE A 59 3.76 -39.41 -17.64
C ILE A 59 4.52 -40.67 -18.09
N LYS A 60 4.11 -41.19 -19.25
CA LYS A 60 4.71 -42.34 -19.92
C LYS A 60 6.03 -41.93 -20.59
N ILE A 61 7.09 -42.66 -20.27
CA ILE A 61 8.38 -42.66 -20.98
C ILE A 61 8.15 -43.32 -22.34
N ASN A 62 8.58 -42.69 -23.42
CA ASN A 62 8.70 -43.33 -24.73
C ASN A 62 10.05 -42.91 -25.35
N GLU A 63 10.98 -43.85 -25.36
CA GLU A 63 12.26 -43.76 -26.06
C GLU A 63 12.04 -43.90 -27.58
N LYS A 64 12.62 -43.01 -28.38
CA LYS A 64 12.98 -43.30 -29.78
C LYS A 64 14.27 -42.57 -30.15
N LYS A 65 15.22 -43.36 -30.67
CA LYS A 65 16.57 -43.00 -31.10
C LYS A 65 16.60 -42.27 -32.45
N ASN A 66 17.61 -41.39 -32.55
CA ASN A 66 18.42 -40.92 -33.68
C ASN A 66 17.76 -40.36 -34.96
N ASN A 67 18.24 -39.17 -35.36
CA ASN A 67 19.10 -39.05 -36.54
C ASN A 67 19.95 -37.76 -36.54
N ASN A 68 21.19 -37.91 -37.00
CA ASN A 68 22.26 -36.93 -37.07
C ASN A 68 21.93 -35.76 -38.02
N THR A 69 22.18 -34.53 -37.57
CA THR A 69 22.56 -33.44 -38.49
C THR A 69 23.64 -32.60 -37.81
N LYS A 70 24.85 -32.63 -38.40
CA LYS A 70 25.97 -31.77 -38.02
C LYS A 70 25.59 -30.31 -38.33
N ILE A 71 25.60 -29.45 -37.32
CA ILE A 71 25.61 -28.00 -37.51
C ILE A 71 26.82 -27.49 -36.72
N GLU A 72 27.65 -26.72 -37.41
CA GLU A 72 28.94 -26.18 -36.96
C GLU A 72 28.83 -25.42 -35.63
N LEU A 73 29.76 -25.72 -34.73
CA LEU A 73 29.95 -25.04 -33.46
C LEU A 73 30.56 -23.66 -33.69
N ALA A 74 29.71 -22.62 -33.64
CA ALA A 74 30.18 -21.28 -33.28
C ALA A 74 30.65 -21.30 -31.81
N PRO A 75 31.74 -20.61 -31.44
CA PRO A 75 32.29 -20.69 -30.09
C PRO A 75 31.27 -20.14 -29.09
N ALA A 76 30.87 -21.01 -28.16
CA ALA A 76 30.04 -20.66 -27.03
C ALA A 76 30.78 -19.62 -26.17
N VAL A 77 30.33 -18.37 -26.21
CA VAL A 77 30.64 -17.39 -25.16
C VAL A 77 30.13 -18.00 -23.86
N LYS A 78 31.05 -18.47 -23.01
CA LYS A 78 30.76 -18.93 -21.65
C LYS A 78 30.14 -17.76 -20.90
N LYS A 79 28.80 -17.66 -20.87
CA LYS A 79 28.11 -16.84 -19.87
C LYS A 79 28.53 -17.40 -18.52
N LYS A 80 29.33 -16.63 -17.76
CA LYS A 80 29.55 -16.90 -16.34
C LYS A 80 28.17 -17.07 -15.70
N LYS A 81 27.98 -18.18 -14.99
CA LYS A 81 26.73 -18.43 -14.28
C LYS A 81 26.79 -17.54 -13.05
N GLU A 82 26.26 -16.33 -13.15
CA GLU A 82 26.13 -15.41 -12.04
C GLU A 82 25.37 -16.13 -10.91
N GLU A 83 26.04 -16.31 -9.77
CA GLU A 83 25.46 -16.98 -8.61
C GLU A 83 24.67 -15.93 -7.80
N ILE A 84 23.35 -15.97 -7.94
CA ILE A 84 22.44 -15.06 -7.26
C ILE A 84 22.09 -15.62 -5.88
N ILE A 85 22.43 -14.87 -4.84
CA ILE A 85 22.00 -15.15 -3.45
C ILE A 85 20.84 -14.25 -3.07
N PHE A 86 19.93 -14.74 -2.23
CA PHE A 86 18.84 -13.93 -1.68
C PHE A 86 19.16 -13.53 -0.25
N VAL A 87 19.29 -12.23 0.00
CA VAL A 87 19.53 -11.68 1.33
C VAL A 87 18.23 -11.10 1.87
N GLN A 88 17.78 -11.63 3.02
CA GLN A 88 16.52 -11.22 3.64
C GLN A 88 16.51 -9.75 4.09
N TRP A 89 17.65 -9.26 4.59
CA TRP A 89 17.83 -7.91 5.11
C TRP A 89 19.08 -7.29 4.49
N ALA A 90 18.97 -6.92 3.22
CA ALA A 90 20.04 -6.27 2.49
C ALA A 90 20.42 -4.94 3.18
N ASN A 91 21.72 -4.68 3.31
CA ASN A 91 22.21 -3.41 3.83
C ASN A 91 21.94 -2.26 2.85
N VAL A 92 22.18 -1.01 3.27
CA VAL A 92 21.95 0.18 2.43
C VAL A 92 22.61 0.10 1.05
N LEU A 93 23.87 -0.35 0.96
CA LEU A 93 24.62 -0.44 -0.31
C LEU A 93 24.03 -1.49 -1.25
N GLN A 94 23.67 -2.65 -0.70
CA GLN A 94 23.05 -3.75 -1.44
C GLN A 94 21.67 -3.36 -1.98
N GLN A 95 20.85 -2.69 -1.15
CA GLN A 95 19.55 -2.18 -1.57
C GLN A 95 19.69 -1.14 -2.68
N ARG A 96 20.62 -0.20 -2.51
CA ARG A 96 20.91 0.86 -3.50
C ARG A 96 21.35 0.28 -4.83
N SER A 97 22.34 -0.61 -4.82
CA SER A 97 22.88 -1.24 -6.03
C SER A 97 21.81 -2.03 -6.78
N PHE A 98 21.05 -2.86 -6.06
CA PHE A 98 19.94 -3.60 -6.67
C PHE A 98 18.90 -2.65 -7.29
N PHE A 99 18.46 -1.62 -6.57
CA PHE A 99 17.44 -0.69 -7.07
C PHE A 99 17.91 0.07 -8.32
N VAL A 100 19.15 0.55 -8.33
CA VAL A 100 19.75 1.23 -9.48
C VAL A 100 19.81 0.30 -10.68
N ASN A 101 20.32 -0.93 -10.52
CA ASN A 101 20.39 -1.91 -11.61
C ASN A 101 19.00 -2.20 -12.20
N GLN A 102 17.98 -2.31 -11.34
CA GLN A 102 16.60 -2.50 -11.79
C GLN A 102 16.05 -1.28 -12.54
N TYR A 103 16.38 -0.07 -12.10
CA TYR A 103 16.00 1.17 -12.79
C TYR A 103 16.64 1.27 -14.18
N GLU A 104 17.95 1.06 -14.27
CA GLU A 104 18.71 1.11 -15.51
C GLU A 104 18.21 0.09 -16.53
N SER A 105 18.04 -1.16 -16.08
CA SER A 105 17.56 -2.27 -16.91
C SER A 105 16.14 -2.03 -17.42
N ALA A 106 15.22 -1.62 -16.55
CA ALA A 106 13.82 -1.43 -16.92
C ALA A 106 13.59 -0.22 -17.82
N ASN A 107 14.39 0.84 -17.65
CA ASN A 107 14.24 2.08 -18.41
C ASN A 107 15.22 2.20 -19.58
N ARG A 108 16.14 1.24 -19.74
CA ARG A 108 17.20 1.23 -20.77
C ARG A 108 18.05 2.50 -20.73
N VAL A 109 18.36 2.95 -19.52
CA VAL A 109 19.20 4.11 -19.24
C VAL A 109 20.40 3.65 -18.42
N ARG A 110 21.45 4.47 -18.39
CA ARG A 110 22.57 4.30 -17.48
C ARG A 110 22.74 5.60 -16.71
N LEU A 111 22.73 5.53 -15.39
CA LEU A 111 23.00 6.67 -14.55
C LEU A 111 24.50 6.99 -14.66
N SER A 112 24.82 8.27 -14.76
CA SER A 112 26.21 8.73 -14.73
C SER A 112 26.80 8.54 -13.33
N SER A 113 28.13 8.43 -13.25
CA SER A 113 28.82 8.39 -11.95
C SER A 113 28.46 9.60 -11.09
N LEU A 114 28.32 10.79 -11.69
CA LEU A 114 27.93 12.00 -10.97
C LEU A 114 26.51 11.90 -10.37
N GLU A 115 25.53 11.35 -11.09
CA GLU A 115 24.17 11.16 -10.58
C GLU A 115 24.14 10.15 -9.44
N LEU A 116 24.95 9.08 -9.54
CA LEU A 116 25.10 8.11 -8.47
C LEU A 116 25.80 8.73 -7.26
N ASP A 117 26.91 9.43 -7.43
CA ASP A 117 27.66 10.06 -6.34
C ASP A 117 26.86 11.19 -5.67
N SER A 118 25.93 11.80 -6.40
CA SER A 118 25.01 12.81 -5.86
C SER A 118 23.91 12.22 -4.97
N LEU A 119 23.70 10.89 -4.99
CA LEU A 119 22.72 10.25 -4.12
C LEU A 119 23.16 10.34 -2.65
N PRO A 120 22.32 10.91 -1.77
CA PRO A 120 22.64 10.97 -0.35
C PRO A 120 22.81 9.57 0.24
N GLU A 121 23.74 9.43 1.19
CA GLU A 121 23.96 8.18 1.92
C GLU A 121 22.68 7.68 2.63
N THR A 122 21.77 8.59 2.93
CA THR A 122 20.48 8.32 3.59
C THR A 122 19.35 7.95 2.64
N CYS A 123 19.59 7.86 1.32
CA CYS A 123 18.55 7.58 0.30
C CYS A 123 17.92 6.18 0.41
N MET A 124 18.57 5.27 1.16
CA MET A 124 18.05 3.96 1.53
C MET A 124 17.93 3.84 3.05
N LEU A 125 16.98 3.02 3.50
CA LEU A 125 16.75 2.72 4.90
C LEU A 125 17.53 1.50 5.35
N GLU A 126 18.25 1.66 6.45
CA GLU A 126 18.93 0.57 7.13
C GLU A 126 17.89 -0.34 7.82
N LEU A 127 17.98 -1.65 7.53
CA LEU A 127 17.11 -2.66 8.11
C LEU A 127 17.86 -3.37 9.24
N CYS A 128 17.57 -3.01 10.49
CA CYS A 128 18.18 -3.63 11.67
C CYS A 128 18.08 -5.17 11.68
N GLN A 129 19.21 -5.85 11.54
CA GLN A 129 19.31 -7.29 11.71
C GLN A 129 19.30 -7.60 13.22
N SER A 130 18.15 -7.98 13.78
CA SER A 130 18.14 -8.48 15.16
C SER A 130 18.62 -9.94 15.18
N PRO A 131 19.61 -10.31 16.01
CA PRO A 131 20.16 -11.67 16.07
C PRO A 131 19.14 -12.75 16.47
N ALA A 132 17.98 -12.37 17.01
CA ALA A 132 16.95 -13.31 17.47
C ALA A 132 15.90 -13.68 16.39
N GLN A 133 16.08 -13.24 15.14
CA GLN A 133 15.17 -13.57 14.06
C GLN A 133 15.47 -14.97 13.52
N ASN A 134 14.82 -15.97 14.14
CA ASN A 134 14.62 -17.28 13.53
C ASN A 134 13.93 -17.07 12.16
N GLN A 135 14.30 -17.90 11.17
CA GLN A 135 13.93 -17.81 9.74
C GLN A 135 12.41 -17.78 9.41
N ASN A 136 11.52 -17.65 10.40
CA ASN A 136 10.06 -17.66 10.26
C ASN A 136 9.34 -16.49 10.97
N THR A 137 10.04 -15.48 11.51
CA THR A 137 9.34 -14.30 12.07
C THR A 137 8.95 -13.34 10.94
N THR A 138 7.72 -13.48 10.45
CA THR A 138 7.04 -12.41 9.69
C THR A 138 7.01 -11.15 10.53
N GLY A 139 7.76 -10.15 10.09
CA GLY A 139 7.34 -8.76 10.13
C GLY A 139 7.84 -7.93 11.31
N ASN A 140 8.88 -7.14 11.07
CA ASN A 140 9.32 -6.09 11.99
C ASN A 140 9.34 -4.68 11.34
N LEU A 141 8.61 -4.50 10.24
CA LEU A 141 8.55 -3.22 9.52
C LEU A 141 8.15 -2.08 10.44
N GLY A 142 7.25 -2.35 11.40
CA GLY A 142 6.87 -1.38 12.42
C GLY A 142 8.06 -0.79 13.17
N GLU A 143 9.01 -1.60 13.64
CA GLU A 143 10.19 -1.10 14.34
C GLU A 143 11.20 -0.44 13.39
N HIS A 144 11.45 -1.02 12.21
CA HIS A 144 12.32 -0.41 11.20
C HIS A 144 11.85 1.00 10.84
N VAL A 145 10.55 1.16 10.62
CA VAL A 145 9.94 2.46 10.33
C VAL A 145 10.02 3.38 11.56
N LYS A 146 9.82 2.91 12.79
CA LYS A 146 9.99 3.77 13.97
C LYS A 146 11.41 4.34 14.05
N VAL A 147 12.42 3.49 13.83
CA VAL A 147 13.82 3.91 13.79
C VAL A 147 14.03 4.94 12.67
N ALA A 148 13.47 4.70 11.48
CA ALA A 148 13.54 5.61 10.33
C ALA A 148 13.06 7.03 10.65
N PHE A 149 12.00 7.17 11.44
CA PHE A 149 11.40 8.46 11.79
C PHE A 149 11.94 9.04 13.12
N GLY A 150 12.85 8.34 13.80
CA GLY A 150 13.52 8.80 15.02
C GLY A 150 12.55 9.20 16.12
N SER A 151 12.92 10.19 16.94
CA SER A 151 12.09 10.68 18.06
C SER A 151 10.70 11.20 17.64
N SER A 152 10.53 11.57 16.37
CA SER A 152 9.28 12.09 15.83
C SER A 152 8.27 11.01 15.37
N TRP A 153 8.66 9.73 15.38
CA TRP A 153 7.86 8.64 14.77
C TRP A 153 6.40 8.64 15.24
N LYS A 154 6.14 8.87 16.53
CA LYS A 154 4.80 8.80 17.10
C LYS A 154 3.90 9.93 16.61
N GLU A 155 4.44 11.14 16.47
CA GLU A 155 3.68 12.27 15.94
C GLU A 155 3.40 12.10 14.44
N VAL A 156 4.41 11.65 13.69
CA VAL A 156 4.35 11.53 12.23
C VAL A 156 3.45 10.37 11.81
N LEU A 157 3.62 9.20 12.42
CA LEU A 157 2.97 7.95 11.99
C LEU A 157 1.64 7.69 12.71
N CYS A 158 1.49 8.12 13.96
CA CYS A 158 0.29 7.86 14.76
C CYS A 158 -0.57 9.10 15.02
N GLY A 159 -0.19 10.28 14.50
CA GLY A 159 -0.94 11.51 14.73
C GLY A 159 -2.41 11.41 14.28
N LYS A 160 -3.33 11.76 15.16
CA LYS A 160 -4.80 11.57 14.98
C LYS A 160 -5.45 12.59 14.07
N TYR A 161 -5.16 13.86 14.31
CA TYR A 161 -5.95 14.97 13.77
C TYR A 161 -5.16 15.76 12.74
N LEU A 162 -5.88 16.33 11.77
CA LEU A 162 -5.34 17.37 10.90
C LEU A 162 -4.95 18.58 11.75
N LYS A 163 -3.74 19.07 11.55
CA LYS A 163 -3.27 20.33 12.13
C LYS A 163 -3.24 21.32 10.98
N ALA A 164 -4.18 22.28 10.96
CA ALA A 164 -4.28 23.28 9.90
C ALA A 164 -2.93 23.98 9.70
N GLY A 165 -2.49 24.09 8.44
CA GLY A 165 -1.20 24.68 8.07
C GLY A 165 0.05 23.83 8.41
N LYS A 166 -0.10 22.66 9.02
CA LYS A 166 1.02 21.75 9.33
C LYS A 166 0.92 20.39 8.62
N VAL A 167 -0.29 19.92 8.34
CA VAL A 167 -0.58 18.56 7.89
C VAL A 167 -1.68 18.62 6.84
N ASP A 168 -1.29 18.48 5.57
CA ASP A 168 -2.25 18.36 4.46
C ASP A 168 -3.12 17.10 4.55
N THR A 169 -4.32 17.19 3.98
CA THR A 169 -5.20 16.05 3.73
C THR A 169 -4.56 15.07 2.76
N GLY A 170 -4.83 13.77 2.91
CA GLY A 170 -4.41 12.77 1.94
C GLY A 170 -2.91 12.68 1.72
N SER A 171 -2.09 13.15 2.68
CA SER A 171 -0.64 13.16 2.54
C SER A 171 0.04 12.19 3.51
N PRO A 172 0.39 10.96 3.09
CA PRO A 172 1.08 10.00 3.95
C PRO A 172 2.55 10.38 4.18
N ALA A 173 3.09 10.03 5.35
CA ALA A 173 4.52 10.08 5.62
C ALA A 173 5.24 8.79 5.20
N LEU A 174 4.52 7.66 5.25
CA LEU A 174 4.96 6.35 4.83
C LEU A 174 4.04 5.81 3.73
N LEU A 175 4.63 5.41 2.61
CA LEU A 175 3.93 4.71 1.53
C LEU A 175 4.52 3.31 1.33
N VAL A 176 3.68 2.28 1.34
CA VAL A 176 4.09 0.91 0.99
C VAL A 176 3.54 0.56 -0.39
N ILE A 177 4.42 0.16 -1.30
CA ILE A 177 4.07 -0.24 -2.67
C ILE A 177 4.31 -1.73 -2.80
N SER A 178 3.28 -2.47 -3.22
CA SER A 178 3.35 -3.91 -3.40
C SER A 178 2.70 -4.34 -4.71
N ALA A 179 3.07 -5.54 -5.17
CA ALA A 179 2.60 -6.04 -6.46
C ALA A 179 1.10 -6.40 -6.49
N SER A 180 0.46 -6.52 -5.33
CA SER A 180 -0.96 -6.89 -5.26
C SER A 180 -1.67 -6.35 -4.02
N ALA A 181 -3.00 -6.27 -4.08
CA ALA A 181 -3.84 -5.93 -2.94
C ALA A 181 -3.69 -6.89 -1.75
N LEU A 182 -3.42 -8.17 -2.01
CA LEU A 182 -3.22 -9.16 -0.94
C LEU A 182 -1.96 -8.81 -0.13
N ARG A 183 -0.86 -8.54 -0.83
CA ARG A 183 0.40 -8.11 -0.21
C ARG A 183 0.26 -6.79 0.53
N SER A 184 -0.43 -5.80 -0.07
CA SER A 184 -0.75 -4.54 0.63
C SER A 184 -1.46 -4.78 1.96
N LEU A 185 -2.42 -5.72 2.01
CA LEU A 185 -3.13 -6.07 3.24
C LEU A 185 -2.23 -6.77 4.28
N ASP A 186 -1.25 -7.56 3.85
CA ASP A 186 -0.27 -8.17 4.77
C ASP A 186 0.54 -7.09 5.50
N PHE A 187 1.05 -6.09 4.77
CA PHE A 187 1.75 -4.95 5.38
C PHE A 187 0.87 -4.15 6.34
N LEU A 188 -0.42 -3.99 6.03
CA LEU A 188 -1.34 -3.33 6.96
C LEU A 188 -1.56 -4.11 8.26
N ARG A 189 -1.45 -5.44 8.23
CA ARG A 189 -1.51 -6.25 9.45
C ARG A 189 -0.27 -6.05 10.30
N GLU A 190 0.90 -5.99 9.66
CA GLU A 190 2.19 -5.76 10.30
C GLU A 190 2.31 -4.34 10.90
N LEU A 191 1.79 -3.33 10.20
CA LEU A 191 1.80 -1.93 10.63
C LEU A 191 0.64 -1.56 11.58
N ARG A 192 -0.20 -2.52 11.98
CA ARG A 192 -1.42 -2.28 12.78
C ARG A 192 -1.15 -1.46 14.04
N ASN A 193 -0.01 -1.69 14.70
CA ASN A 193 0.36 -0.99 15.94
C ASN A 193 0.62 0.52 15.72
N LEU A 194 0.89 0.93 14.48
CA LEU A 194 1.09 2.33 14.11
C LEU A 194 -0.20 3.01 13.62
N THR A 195 -1.22 2.23 13.27
CA THR A 195 -2.44 2.72 12.61
C THR A 195 -3.69 2.63 13.47
N GLN A 196 -3.54 2.45 14.80
CA GLN A 196 -4.68 2.35 15.72
C GLN A 196 -5.46 3.67 15.80
N ASP A 197 -4.71 4.77 15.79
CA ASP A 197 -5.20 6.12 16.03
C ASP A 197 -5.59 6.86 14.75
N CYS A 198 -4.99 6.47 13.62
CA CYS A 198 -5.26 6.99 12.29
C CYS A 198 -5.30 5.80 11.32
N HIS A 199 -6.47 5.54 10.74
CA HIS A 199 -6.65 4.43 9.83
C HIS A 199 -5.76 4.58 8.59
N PRO A 200 -5.13 3.50 8.12
CA PRO A 200 -4.24 3.57 6.98
C PRO A 200 -5.04 3.63 5.68
N ALA A 201 -4.51 4.35 4.69
CA ALA A 201 -5.12 4.43 3.38
C ALA A 201 -4.83 3.18 2.54
N LYS A 202 -5.88 2.55 2.01
CA LYS A 202 -5.79 1.42 1.08
C LYS A 202 -5.91 1.93 -0.35
N LEU A 203 -4.83 1.87 -1.11
CA LEU A 203 -4.71 2.43 -2.46
C LEU A 203 -4.64 1.29 -3.50
N PHE A 204 -5.68 0.46 -3.57
CA PHE A 204 -5.82 -0.59 -4.58
C PHE A 204 -7.30 -0.80 -4.95
N SER A 205 -7.57 -1.43 -6.09
CA SER A 205 -8.94 -1.57 -6.64
C SER A 205 -9.82 -2.62 -5.96
N LYS A 206 -9.22 -3.58 -5.26
CA LYS A 206 -9.92 -4.72 -4.68
C LYS A 206 -10.90 -4.26 -3.60
N HIS A 207 -12.20 -4.37 -3.90
CA HIS A 207 -13.32 -4.02 -3.01
C HIS A 207 -13.38 -2.54 -2.59
N MET A 208 -12.74 -1.63 -3.33
CA MET A 208 -12.79 -0.20 -3.05
C MET A 208 -12.74 0.62 -4.34
N LYS A 209 -13.78 1.44 -4.54
CA LYS A 209 -13.86 2.32 -5.70
C LYS A 209 -12.94 3.52 -5.55
N VAL A 210 -12.65 4.20 -6.64
CA VAL A 210 -11.77 5.38 -6.61
C VAL A 210 -12.42 6.50 -5.81
N GLU A 211 -13.74 6.69 -5.96
CA GLU A 211 -14.50 7.73 -5.28
C GLU A 211 -14.48 7.54 -3.76
N GLU A 212 -14.57 6.30 -3.29
CA GLU A 212 -14.44 5.97 -1.86
C GLU A 212 -13.05 6.30 -1.31
N GLN A 213 -12.00 6.13 -2.12
CA GLN A 213 -10.64 6.51 -1.75
C GLN A 213 -10.45 8.02 -1.74
N VAL A 214 -11.06 8.74 -2.67
CA VAL A 214 -11.07 10.22 -2.69
C VAL A 214 -11.63 10.74 -1.37
N SER A 215 -12.81 10.27 -0.94
CA SER A 215 -13.40 10.68 0.34
C SER A 215 -12.54 10.30 1.55
N MET A 216 -11.86 9.16 1.52
CA MET A 216 -10.92 8.79 2.58
C MET A 216 -9.71 9.74 2.62
N LEU A 217 -9.19 10.15 1.47
CA LEU A 217 -8.04 11.04 1.33
C LEU A 217 -8.34 12.51 1.65
N GLU A 218 -9.61 12.89 1.83
CA GLU A 218 -9.98 14.18 2.42
C GLU A 218 -9.58 14.30 3.90
N ASN A 219 -9.26 13.17 4.55
CA ASN A 219 -8.85 13.12 5.94
C ASN A 219 -7.31 13.08 6.09
N ARG A 220 -6.85 13.11 7.35
CA ARG A 220 -5.44 12.83 7.66
C ARG A 220 -5.11 11.39 7.30
N VAL A 221 -4.02 11.23 6.55
CA VAL A 221 -3.39 9.93 6.30
C VAL A 221 -1.95 10.00 6.78
N ASN A 222 -1.52 9.05 7.60
CA ASN A 222 -0.12 8.93 8.00
C ASN A 222 0.59 7.83 7.22
N ILE A 223 -0.11 6.72 6.99
CA ILE A 223 0.40 5.51 6.34
C ILE A 223 -0.56 5.14 5.22
N ALA A 224 -0.01 4.87 4.04
CA ALA A 224 -0.77 4.36 2.90
C ALA A 224 -0.10 3.10 2.35
N THR A 225 -0.91 2.17 1.83
CA THR A 225 -0.41 0.95 1.17
C THR A 225 -1.19 0.71 -0.11
N GLY A 226 -0.53 0.31 -1.19
CA GLY A 226 -1.23 0.14 -2.47
C GLY A 226 -0.44 -0.52 -3.58
N THR A 227 -1.09 -0.55 -4.74
CA THR A 227 -0.51 -1.00 -6.01
C THR A 227 -0.13 0.21 -6.87
N PRO A 228 0.92 0.11 -7.71
CA PRO A 228 1.42 1.24 -8.50
C PRO A 228 0.34 1.99 -9.29
N ASN A 229 -0.47 1.26 -10.07
CA ASN A 229 -1.56 1.83 -10.87
C ASN A 229 -2.47 2.78 -10.09
N ARG A 230 -2.91 2.34 -8.90
CA ARG A 230 -3.90 3.07 -8.11
C ARG A 230 -3.26 4.24 -7.37
N ILE A 231 -2.04 4.06 -6.87
CA ILE A 231 -1.26 5.14 -6.26
C ILE A 231 -1.09 6.27 -7.29
N LYS A 232 -0.58 5.94 -8.48
CA LYS A 232 -0.39 6.92 -9.55
C LYS A 232 -1.70 7.64 -9.89
N LYS A 233 -2.78 6.90 -10.12
CA LYS A 233 -4.10 7.48 -10.43
C LYS A 233 -4.57 8.48 -9.37
N LEU A 234 -4.38 8.20 -8.08
CA LEU A 234 -4.80 9.10 -7.00
C LEU A 234 -3.89 10.33 -6.86
N ILE A 235 -2.61 10.22 -7.25
CA ILE A 235 -1.70 11.38 -7.34
C ILE A 235 -2.07 12.24 -8.56
N ASP A 236 -2.31 11.62 -9.73
CA ASP A 236 -2.73 12.31 -10.96
C ASP A 236 -4.04 13.10 -10.76
N MET A 237 -4.93 12.60 -9.88
CA MET A 237 -6.17 13.27 -9.47
C MET A 237 -5.97 14.35 -8.40
N GLU A 238 -4.73 14.59 -7.96
CA GLU A 238 -4.35 15.54 -6.90
C GLU A 238 -4.99 15.29 -5.52
N VAL A 239 -5.52 14.08 -5.29
CA VAL A 239 -6.14 13.68 -4.01
C VAL A 239 -5.16 13.00 -3.06
N LEU A 240 -4.18 12.26 -3.60
CA LEU A 240 -3.06 11.70 -2.82
C LEU A 240 -1.87 12.67 -2.93
N LYS A 241 -1.63 13.43 -1.87
CA LYS A 241 -0.57 14.45 -1.84
C LYS A 241 0.74 13.85 -1.31
N LEU A 242 1.87 14.27 -1.87
CA LEU A 242 3.18 13.75 -1.46
C LEU A 242 3.97 14.70 -0.55
N SER A 243 3.35 15.81 -0.10
CA SER A 243 4.04 16.91 0.59
C SER A 243 4.80 16.52 1.86
N ARG A 244 4.37 15.46 2.56
CA ARG A 244 5.09 14.92 3.74
C ARG A 244 5.76 13.57 3.52
N LEU A 245 5.66 13.01 2.32
CA LEU A 245 6.16 11.67 2.08
C LEU A 245 7.67 11.67 2.31
N ALA A 246 8.14 10.80 3.20
CA ALA A 246 9.55 10.73 3.58
C ALA A 246 10.13 9.33 3.36
N VAL A 247 9.28 8.31 3.42
CA VAL A 247 9.68 6.91 3.29
C VAL A 247 8.76 6.17 2.33
N ILE A 248 9.36 5.45 1.38
CA ILE A 248 8.66 4.47 0.54
C ILE A 248 9.24 3.08 0.80
N VAL A 249 8.37 2.12 1.09
CA VAL A 249 8.71 0.71 1.24
C VAL A 249 8.28 -0.04 -0.01
N PHE A 250 9.21 -0.73 -0.66
CA PHE A 250 8.95 -1.60 -1.80
C PHE A 250 8.90 -3.05 -1.33
N ASP A 251 7.81 -3.75 -1.65
CA ASP A 251 7.64 -5.17 -1.34
C ASP A 251 8.50 -6.04 -2.27
N MET A 252 9.50 -6.70 -1.69
CA MET A 252 10.41 -7.59 -2.40
C MET A 252 9.92 -9.02 -2.51
N HIS A 253 8.81 -9.37 -1.86
CA HIS A 253 8.30 -10.74 -1.89
C HIS A 253 7.86 -11.12 -3.30
N THR A 254 8.26 -12.32 -3.71
CA THR A 254 7.84 -12.90 -4.99
C THR A 254 6.53 -13.67 -4.85
N ASP A 255 5.74 -13.68 -5.92
CA ASP A 255 4.61 -14.58 -6.03
C ASP A 255 5.04 -16.05 -6.22
N VAL A 256 4.07 -16.95 -6.33
CA VAL A 256 4.30 -18.39 -6.54
C VAL A 256 5.02 -18.72 -7.85
N LYS A 257 5.15 -17.76 -8.77
CA LYS A 257 5.85 -17.88 -10.04
C LYS A 257 7.22 -17.18 -10.03
N GLY A 258 7.61 -16.61 -8.90
CA GLY A 258 8.88 -15.88 -8.76
C GLY A 258 8.82 -14.41 -9.22
N TYR A 259 7.62 -13.86 -9.48
CA TYR A 259 7.51 -12.45 -9.86
C TYR A 259 7.42 -11.53 -8.65
N SER A 260 8.23 -10.47 -8.63
CA SER A 260 8.21 -9.40 -7.64
C SER A 260 7.54 -8.13 -8.19
N LEU A 261 7.48 -7.07 -7.38
CA LEU A 261 7.08 -5.72 -7.81
C LEU A 261 7.86 -5.25 -9.06
N PHE A 262 9.14 -5.62 -9.17
CA PHE A 262 10.02 -5.18 -10.25
C PHE A 262 10.10 -6.15 -11.44
N SER A 263 9.46 -7.33 -11.38
CA SER A 263 9.55 -8.32 -12.46
C SER A 263 8.19 -8.76 -13.03
N LEU A 264 7.09 -8.57 -12.31
CA LEU A 264 5.75 -8.83 -12.84
C LEU A 264 5.43 -7.82 -13.98
N PRO A 265 5.34 -8.21 -15.26
CA PRO A 265 5.48 -7.26 -16.39
C PRO A 265 4.58 -6.02 -16.32
N GLN A 266 3.26 -6.20 -16.18
CA GLN A 266 2.32 -5.07 -16.11
C GLN A 266 2.57 -4.18 -14.88
N VAL A 267 2.77 -4.80 -13.72
CA VAL A 267 2.96 -4.06 -12.46
C VAL A 267 4.30 -3.34 -12.43
N ARG A 268 5.34 -3.96 -13.00
CA ARG A 268 6.67 -3.37 -13.15
C ARG A 268 6.59 -2.11 -13.99
N ASP A 269 5.91 -2.17 -15.13
CA ASP A 269 5.82 -1.03 -16.04
C ASP A 269 5.06 0.13 -15.36
N GLU A 270 3.92 -0.17 -14.71
CA GLU A 270 3.18 0.81 -13.90
C GLU A 270 4.00 1.39 -12.73
N PHE A 271 4.86 0.57 -12.11
CA PHE A 271 5.78 1.02 -11.05
C PHE A 271 6.80 2.03 -11.58
N TRP A 272 7.45 1.75 -12.71
CA TRP A 272 8.47 2.66 -13.24
C TRP A 272 7.85 3.94 -13.81
N GLU A 273 6.63 3.89 -14.33
CA GLU A 273 5.87 5.10 -14.69
C GLU A 273 5.59 5.97 -13.46
N LEU A 274 5.10 5.37 -12.36
CA LEU A 274 4.88 6.06 -11.09
C LEU A 274 6.19 6.65 -10.54
N TYR A 275 7.26 5.86 -10.53
CA TYR A 275 8.57 6.29 -10.03
C TYR A 275 9.12 7.49 -10.80
N LYS A 276 9.14 7.42 -12.14
CA LYS A 276 9.66 8.51 -12.98
C LYS A 276 8.84 9.80 -12.82
N ALA A 277 7.51 9.67 -12.72
CA ALA A 277 6.63 10.82 -12.62
C ALA A 277 6.75 11.54 -11.27
N TYR A 278 6.95 10.82 -10.17
CA TYR A 278 6.74 11.39 -8.83
C TYR A 278 7.86 11.16 -7.80
N PHE A 279 8.68 10.11 -7.95
CA PHE A 279 9.62 9.71 -6.89
C PHE A 279 11.08 9.90 -7.28
N HIS A 280 11.41 9.91 -8.57
CA HIS A 280 12.79 9.98 -9.03
C HIS A 280 13.50 11.26 -8.56
N GLN A 281 12.94 12.43 -8.85
CA GLN A 281 13.55 13.71 -8.45
C GLN A 281 13.66 13.88 -6.93
N PRO A 282 12.60 13.67 -6.13
CA PRO A 282 12.73 13.79 -4.67
C PRO A 282 13.70 12.76 -4.04
N TRP A 283 13.88 11.60 -4.67
CA TRP A 283 14.87 10.60 -4.24
C TRP A 283 16.31 11.05 -4.53
N LEU A 284 16.57 11.60 -5.73
CA LEU A 284 17.87 12.20 -6.06
C LEU A 284 18.22 13.35 -5.11
N GLU A 285 17.22 14.18 -4.75
CA GLU A 285 17.38 15.31 -3.83
C GLU A 285 17.50 14.91 -2.34
N GLY A 286 17.41 13.62 -2.01
CA GLY A 286 17.47 13.15 -0.62
C GLY A 286 16.22 13.41 0.23
N LYS A 287 15.13 13.88 -0.38
CA LYS A 287 13.86 14.14 0.32
C LYS A 287 13.09 12.84 0.57
N LEU A 288 13.33 11.81 -0.25
CA LEU A 288 12.74 10.49 -0.11
C LEU A 288 13.78 9.43 0.21
N ARG A 289 13.42 8.51 1.10
CA ARG A 289 14.20 7.33 1.43
C ARG A 289 13.44 6.08 1.02
N PHE A 290 14.13 5.13 0.41
CA PHE A 290 13.54 3.86 0.01
C PHE A 290 13.94 2.71 0.95
N CYS A 291 13.11 1.70 1.00
CA CYS A 291 13.34 0.48 1.76
C CYS A 291 12.90 -0.71 0.91
N LEU A 292 13.83 -1.60 0.57
CA LEU A 292 13.52 -2.87 -0.07
C LEU A 292 13.20 -3.90 1.01
N TYR A 293 11.92 -4.15 1.26
CA TYR A 293 11.50 -5.01 2.36
C TYR A 293 11.20 -6.44 1.90
N GLY A 294 12.06 -7.36 2.30
CA GLY A 294 12.01 -8.78 1.96
C GLY A 294 13.29 -9.25 1.26
N PRO A 295 13.32 -10.49 0.75
CA PRO A 295 14.50 -11.05 0.09
C PRO A 295 14.93 -10.24 -1.14
N VAL A 296 16.15 -9.72 -1.12
CA VAL A 296 16.77 -9.02 -2.26
C VAL A 296 17.78 -9.96 -2.93
N PRO A 297 17.71 -10.16 -4.25
CA PRO A 297 18.72 -10.93 -4.98
C PRO A 297 19.99 -10.08 -5.16
N ILE A 298 21.14 -10.66 -4.83
CA ILE A 298 22.47 -10.03 -4.91
C ILE A 298 23.38 -10.92 -5.72
N ASN A 299 24.18 -10.30 -6.59
CA ASN A 299 25.19 -10.99 -7.38
C ASN A 299 26.52 -11.07 -6.59
N LEU A 300 26.99 -12.29 -6.31
CA LEU A 300 28.23 -12.51 -5.54
C LEU A 300 29.49 -12.00 -6.27
N ASP A 301 29.46 -11.94 -7.59
CA ASP A 301 30.64 -11.51 -8.38
C ASP A 301 30.91 -10.00 -8.26
N GLU A 302 29.90 -9.18 -7.92
CA GLU A 302 30.06 -7.75 -7.65
C GLU A 302 30.70 -7.51 -6.27
N THR A 303 30.31 -8.29 -5.25
CA THR A 303 30.81 -8.14 -3.88
C THR A 303 32.29 -8.47 -3.67
N LYS A 304 32.92 -9.22 -4.59
CA LYS A 304 34.36 -9.54 -4.51
C LYS A 304 35.26 -8.45 -5.08
N SER A 305 34.69 -7.45 -5.75
CA SER A 305 35.45 -6.34 -6.34
C SER A 305 35.67 -5.17 -5.37
N GLU A 306 34.99 -5.14 -4.23
CA GLU A 306 35.09 -4.07 -3.23
C GLU A 306 36.06 -4.39 -2.06
N THR A 307 36.61 -5.61 -2.00
CA THR A 307 37.53 -6.05 -0.91
C THR A 307 38.98 -6.24 -1.38
N GLY A 308 39.35 -5.69 -2.53
CA GLY A 308 40.68 -5.81 -3.10
C GLY A 308 41.33 -4.46 -3.36
N ASP A 309 41.68 -3.74 -2.29
CA ASP A 309 42.78 -2.77 -2.26
C ASP A 309 43.14 -2.54 -0.79
N ASP A 310 44.09 -3.35 -0.30
CA ASP A 310 44.96 -3.10 0.86
C ASP A 310 46.30 -3.83 0.64
#